data_AF-A0A5C6QEM0-F1
#
_entry.id   AF-A0A5C6QEM0-F1
#
_cell.length_a   1.000
_cell.length_b   1.000
_cell.length_c   1.000
_cell.angle_alpha   90.00
_cell.angle_beta   90.00
_cell.angle_gamma   90.00
#
_symmetry.space_group_name_H-M   'P 1'
#
loop_
_entity.id
_entity.type
_entity.pdbx_description
1 polymer ?
#
loop_
_entity_poly.entity_id
_entity_poly.type
_entity_poly.pdbx_seq_one_letter_code
_entity_poly.pdbx_strand_id
1 'polypeptide(L)'
;MSNVHKLSKIISDKNNCKPIVYSCSGCSNLAQMAHNISLTLDGDGIAEMSCIAGVVGKIEPILAMAKSGRPIIAIDGCALGCTKACLDKSAIKTDHYFKISDLGFEKRDKWDDSLTENTVAMKSVYASLIEAGIGFAQ
;
A
#
# COMPACT_ATOMS: atom_id res chain seq x y z
N MET A 1 29.87 9.66 -24.30
CA MET A 1 28.93 10.59 -23.62
C MET A 1 27.47 10.11 -23.63
N SER A 2 27.01 9.24 -24.54
CA SER A 2 25.59 8.79 -24.54
C SER A 2 25.21 7.75 -23.47
N ASN A 3 26.16 6.94 -22.98
CA ASN A 3 25.87 5.91 -21.96
C ASN A 3 25.61 6.48 -20.56
N VAL A 4 26.21 7.63 -20.22
CA VAL A 4 26.02 8.27 -18.91
C VAL A 4 24.62 8.87 -18.80
N HIS A 5 24.11 9.51 -19.85
CA HIS A 5 22.74 10.04 -19.88
C HIS A 5 21.66 8.95 -19.87
N LYS A 6 21.93 7.79 -20.49
CA LYS A 6 21.01 6.64 -20.47
C LYS A 6 20.99 5.99 -19.08
N LEU A 7 22.15 5.86 -18.43
CA LEU A 7 22.27 5.34 -17.08
C LEU A 7 21.65 6.30 -16.04
N SER A 8 21.87 7.61 -16.18
CA SER A 8 21.27 8.62 -15.30
C SER A 8 19.75 8.69 -15.45
N LYS A 9 19.21 8.50 -16.67
CA LYS A 9 17.77 8.42 -16.90
C LYS A 9 17.17 7.14 -16.30
N ILE A 10 17.84 5.98 -16.45
CA ILE A 10 17.40 4.72 -15.82
C ILE A 10 17.45 4.80 -14.28
N ILE A 11 18.46 5.46 -13.72
CA ILE A 11 18.57 5.69 -12.27
C ILE A 11 17.52 6.71 -11.80
N SER A 12 17.27 7.76 -12.56
CA SER A 12 16.21 8.75 -12.30
C SER A 12 14.80 8.15 -12.39
N ASP A 13 14.54 7.28 -13.36
CA ASP A 13 13.24 6.60 -13.54
C ASP A 13 13.03 5.52 -12.47
N LYS A 14 14.10 4.86 -12.00
CA LYS A 14 14.06 3.97 -10.82
C LYS A 14 13.80 4.71 -9.51
N ASN A 15 14.29 5.94 -9.39
CA ASN A 15 14.05 6.80 -8.22
C ASN A 15 12.69 7.52 -8.24
N ASN A 16 11.94 7.44 -9.34
CA ASN A 16 10.66 8.15 -9.50
C ASN A 16 9.46 7.20 -9.70
N CYS A 17 9.62 5.92 -9.36
CA CYS A 17 8.53 4.95 -9.45
C CYS A 17 7.82 4.86 -8.09
N LYS A 18 6.57 5.29 -8.04
CA LYS A 18 5.74 5.30 -6.83
C LYS A 18 5.73 3.91 -6.18
N PRO A 19 5.69 3.77 -4.84
CA PRO A 19 5.41 2.49 -4.21
C PRO A 19 4.09 1.89 -4.70
N ILE A 20 3.93 0.57 -4.57
CA ILE A 20 2.65 -0.10 -4.84
C ILE A 20 1.95 -0.33 -3.51
N VAL A 21 0.69 0.09 -3.41
CA VAL A 21 -0.13 -0.11 -2.21
C VAL A 21 -1.15 -1.23 -2.40
N TYR A 22 -1.22 -2.11 -1.41
CA TYR A 22 -2.23 -3.17 -1.29
C TYR A 22 -3.03 -2.99 -0.02
N SER A 23 -4.35 -3.15 -0.11
CA SER A 23 -5.26 -3.04 1.03
C SER A 23 -5.81 -4.40 1.44
N CYS A 24 -6.20 -4.53 2.70
CA CYS A 24 -7.16 -5.54 3.13
C CYS A 24 -8.48 -5.29 2.37
N SER A 25 -9.08 -6.35 1.84
CA SER A 25 -10.36 -6.31 1.11
C SER A 25 -11.45 -7.13 1.82
N GLY A 26 -11.41 -7.15 3.16
CA GLY A 26 -12.40 -7.83 4.01
C GLY A 26 -13.71 -7.04 4.18
N CYS A 27 -14.63 -7.58 4.98
CA CYS A 27 -15.99 -7.03 5.18
C CYS A 27 -16.23 -6.36 6.55
N SER A 28 -15.20 -5.77 7.16
CA SER A 28 -15.30 -5.03 8.45
C SER A 28 -15.02 -3.54 8.29
N ASN A 29 -15.37 -2.71 9.28
CA ASN A 29 -15.00 -1.29 9.33
C ASN A 29 -13.49 -1.08 9.06
N LEU A 30 -12.62 -1.84 9.75
CA LEU A 30 -11.17 -1.73 9.57
C LEU A 30 -10.68 -2.09 8.16
N ALA A 31 -11.42 -2.95 7.44
CA ALA A 31 -11.10 -3.28 6.06
C ALA A 31 -11.49 -2.14 5.12
N GLN A 32 -12.61 -1.47 5.36
CA GLN A 32 -12.97 -0.25 4.63
C GLN A 32 -12.00 0.87 4.89
N MET A 33 -11.56 1.06 6.14
CA MET A 33 -10.51 2.05 6.47
C MET A 33 -9.23 1.76 5.68
N ALA A 34 -8.74 0.51 5.71
CA ALA A 34 -7.55 0.12 4.95
C ALA A 34 -7.71 0.35 3.44
N HIS A 35 -8.88 0.03 2.89
CA HIS A 35 -9.20 0.26 1.48
C HIS A 35 -9.25 1.75 1.12
N ASN A 36 -9.97 2.55 1.90
CA ASN A 36 -10.11 3.99 1.70
C ASN A 36 -8.75 4.68 1.74
N ILE A 37 -7.92 4.39 2.72
CA ILE A 37 -6.56 4.94 2.80
C ILE A 37 -5.74 4.57 1.56
N SER A 38 -5.83 3.33 1.08
CA SER A 38 -5.08 2.89 -0.11
C SER A 38 -5.54 3.62 -1.38
N LEU A 39 -6.85 3.85 -1.54
CA LEU A 39 -7.40 4.65 -2.64
C LEU A 39 -6.98 6.11 -2.54
N THR A 40 -6.93 6.68 -1.33
CA THR A 40 -6.48 8.06 -1.15
C THR A 40 -5.00 8.22 -1.50
N LEU A 41 -4.14 7.28 -1.09
CA LEU A 41 -2.71 7.27 -1.47
C LEU A 41 -2.51 7.21 -2.99
N ASP A 42 -3.34 6.43 -3.69
CA ASP A 42 -3.34 6.34 -5.15
C ASP A 42 -3.83 7.64 -5.81
N GLY A 43 -4.97 8.16 -5.35
CA GLY A 43 -5.54 9.42 -5.83
C GLY A 43 -4.63 10.64 -5.61
N ASP A 44 -3.91 10.68 -4.49
CA ASP A 44 -2.91 11.69 -4.18
C ASP A 44 -1.60 11.50 -4.95
N GLY A 45 -1.47 10.37 -5.64
CA GLY A 45 -0.29 10.03 -6.41
C GLY A 45 0.95 9.71 -5.55
N ILE A 46 0.78 9.35 -4.29
CA ILE A 46 1.84 8.93 -3.37
C ILE A 46 2.21 7.46 -3.63
N ALA A 47 1.22 6.63 -3.97
CA ALA A 47 1.39 5.23 -4.34
C ALA A 47 0.60 4.92 -5.62
N GLU A 48 0.72 3.70 -6.13
CA GLU A 48 -0.19 3.12 -7.13
C GLU A 48 -0.90 1.94 -6.50
N MET A 49 -2.23 1.93 -6.49
CA MET A 49 -2.98 0.82 -5.89
C MET A 49 -3.05 -0.38 -6.83
N SER A 50 -2.86 -1.58 -6.28
CA SER A 50 -2.95 -2.83 -7.05
C SER A 50 -3.76 -3.91 -6.31
N CYS A 51 -4.27 -4.89 -7.06
CA CYS A 51 -5.20 -5.88 -6.55
C CYS A 51 -4.48 -7.06 -5.89
N ILE A 52 -4.66 -7.23 -4.57
CA ILE A 52 -4.08 -8.34 -3.80
C ILE A 52 -4.61 -9.71 -4.24
N ALA A 53 -5.87 -9.78 -4.68
CA ALA A 53 -6.44 -11.02 -5.22
C ALA A 53 -5.75 -11.43 -6.53
N GLY A 54 -5.37 -10.45 -7.36
CA GLY A 54 -4.61 -10.71 -8.59
C GLY A 54 -3.19 -11.22 -8.31
N VAL A 55 -2.56 -10.77 -7.23
CA VAL A 55 -1.26 -11.27 -6.78
C VAL A 55 -1.34 -12.76 -6.42
N VAL A 56 -2.25 -13.14 -5.50
CA VAL A 56 -2.37 -14.54 -5.07
C VAL A 56 -2.95 -15.44 -6.18
N GLY A 57 -3.80 -14.89 -7.04
CA GLY A 57 -4.34 -15.55 -8.23
C GLY A 57 -3.32 -15.69 -9.37
N LYS A 58 -2.11 -15.15 -9.22
CA LYS A 58 -1.03 -15.18 -10.22
C LYS A 58 -1.44 -14.61 -11.57
N ILE A 59 -2.25 -13.55 -11.57
CA ILE A 59 -2.65 -12.84 -12.79
C ILE A 59 -1.42 -12.11 -13.31
N GLU A 60 -0.90 -12.52 -14.48
CA GLU A 60 0.44 -12.14 -14.94
C GLU A 60 0.76 -10.65 -14.89
N PRO A 61 -0.09 -9.73 -15.42
CA PRO A 61 0.20 -8.29 -15.34
C PRO A 61 0.33 -7.77 -13.91
N ILE A 62 -0.52 -8.26 -12.99
CA ILE A 62 -0.55 -7.84 -11.59
C ILE A 62 0.66 -8.40 -10.85
N LEU A 63 1.00 -9.67 -11.09
CA LEU A 63 2.16 -10.31 -10.47
C LEU A 63 3.48 -9.71 -10.96
N ALA A 64 3.58 -9.37 -12.24
CA ALA A 64 4.74 -8.69 -12.82
C ALA A 64 4.94 -7.32 -12.17
N MET A 65 3.86 -6.55 -12.00
CA MET A 65 3.89 -5.27 -11.30
C MET A 65 4.36 -5.43 -9.84
N ALA A 66 3.81 -6.40 -9.11
CA ALA A 66 4.20 -6.67 -7.73
C ALA A 66 5.67 -7.08 -7.57
N LYS A 67 6.28 -7.66 -8.62
CA LYS A 67 7.69 -8.08 -8.68
C LYS A 67 8.61 -7.08 -9.38
N SER A 68 8.12 -5.89 -9.67
CA SER A 68 8.88 -4.83 -10.37
C SER A 68 10.09 -4.31 -9.58
N GLY A 69 10.16 -4.61 -8.28
CA GLY A 69 11.17 -4.07 -7.36
C GLY A 69 10.81 -2.70 -6.79
N ARG A 70 9.61 -2.19 -7.08
CA ARG A 70 9.05 -1.01 -6.41
C ARG A 70 8.77 -1.31 -4.93
N PRO A 71 8.91 -0.32 -4.03
CA PRO A 71 8.57 -0.53 -2.63
C PRO A 71 7.10 -0.94 -2.48
N ILE A 72 6.84 -1.88 -1.57
CA ILE A 72 5.50 -2.42 -1.32
C ILE A 72 4.95 -1.89 0.00
N ILE A 73 3.79 -1.23 -0.08
CA ILE A 73 2.99 -0.81 1.07
C ILE A 73 1.84 -1.82 1.24
N ALA A 74 1.68 -2.37 2.43
CA ALA A 74 0.54 -3.21 2.77
C ALA A 74 -0.23 -2.60 3.94
N ILE A 75 -1.53 -2.38 3.75
CA ILE A 75 -2.43 -1.83 4.76
C ILE A 75 -3.45 -2.90 5.12
N ASP A 76 -3.31 -3.48 6.31
CA ASP A 76 -4.24 -4.46 6.86
C ASP A 76 -5.16 -3.85 7.90
N GLY A 77 -6.41 -4.32 7.96
CA GLY A 77 -7.37 -3.85 8.95
C GLY A 77 -7.08 -4.38 10.36
N CYS A 78 -6.71 -5.66 10.50
CA CYS A 78 -6.63 -6.34 11.79
C CYS A 78 -5.52 -7.39 11.86
N ALA A 79 -5.39 -8.03 13.03
CA ALA A 79 -4.35 -9.03 13.33
C ALA A 79 -4.32 -10.26 12.39
N LEU A 80 -5.37 -10.50 11.61
CA LEU A 80 -5.35 -11.57 10.60
C LEU A 80 -4.31 -11.33 9.50
N GLY A 81 -3.96 -10.07 9.23
CA GLY A 81 -2.90 -9.73 8.29
C GLY A 81 -3.12 -10.28 6.88
N CYS A 82 -4.38 -10.27 6.39
CA CYS A 82 -4.76 -10.96 5.15
C CYS A 82 -3.93 -10.52 3.95
N THR A 83 -3.69 -9.22 3.81
CA THR A 83 -2.92 -8.68 2.68
C THR A 83 -1.46 -9.05 2.80
N LYS A 84 -0.87 -8.88 3.99
CA LYS A 84 0.51 -9.31 4.23
C LYS A 84 0.68 -10.81 3.95
N ALA A 85 -0.24 -11.66 4.42
CA ALA A 85 -0.19 -13.09 4.20
C ALA A 85 -0.26 -13.47 2.71
N CYS A 86 -1.05 -12.76 1.90
CA CYS A 86 -1.12 -12.96 0.45
C CYS A 86 0.19 -12.56 -0.26
N LEU A 87 0.81 -11.45 0.15
CA LEU A 87 2.12 -11.00 -0.36
C LEU A 87 3.21 -12.02 0.00
N ASP A 88 3.28 -12.43 1.27
CA ASP A 88 4.26 -13.41 1.77
C ASP A 88 4.15 -14.74 1.01
N LYS A 89 2.92 -15.27 0.81
CA LYS A 89 2.68 -16.49 0.02
C LYS A 89 3.13 -16.41 -1.43
N SER A 90 3.17 -15.19 -1.97
CA SER A 90 3.60 -14.92 -3.34
C SER A 90 5.08 -14.53 -3.43
N ALA A 91 5.81 -14.66 -2.32
CA ALA A 91 7.21 -14.27 -2.17
C ALA A 91 7.47 -12.80 -2.52
N ILE A 92 6.52 -11.92 -2.20
CA ILE A 92 6.65 -10.48 -2.34
C ILE A 92 6.95 -9.89 -0.97
N LYS A 93 8.07 -9.19 -0.85
CA LYS A 93 8.49 -8.52 0.37
C LYS A 93 7.63 -7.27 0.59
N THR A 94 7.09 -7.11 1.80
CA THR A 94 6.49 -5.85 2.25
C THR A 94 7.57 -4.91 2.80
N ASP A 95 7.61 -3.67 2.34
CA ASP A 95 8.57 -2.66 2.83
C ASP A 95 7.94 -1.76 3.91
N HIS A 96 6.67 -1.42 3.74
CA HIS A 96 5.90 -0.65 4.73
C HIS A 96 4.63 -1.42 5.08
N TYR A 97 4.45 -1.72 6.36
CA TYR A 97 3.30 -2.46 6.85
C TYR A 97 2.53 -1.66 7.88
N PHE A 98 1.23 -1.49 7.63
CA PHE A 98 0.31 -0.82 8.53
C PHE A 98 -0.80 -1.78 8.91
N LYS A 99 -1.06 -1.92 10.21
CA LYS A 99 -2.19 -2.68 10.72
C LYS A 99 -3.09 -1.73 11.51
N ILE A 100 -4.22 -1.34 10.93
CA ILE A 100 -5.08 -0.25 11.41
C ILE A 100 -5.54 -0.48 12.86
N SER A 101 -5.80 -1.72 13.27
CA SER A 101 -6.16 -2.04 14.66
C SER A 101 -5.09 -1.68 15.70
N ASP A 102 -3.81 -1.54 15.34
CA ASP A 102 -2.76 -1.13 16.28
C ASP A 102 -2.93 0.31 16.76
N LEU A 103 -3.77 1.09 16.09
CA LEU A 103 -4.17 2.44 16.51
C LEU A 103 -5.28 2.45 17.57
N GLY A 104 -5.70 1.26 18.06
CA GLY A 104 -6.70 1.12 19.11
C GLY A 104 -8.15 1.01 18.62
N PHE A 105 -8.37 0.90 17.31
CA PHE A 105 -9.71 0.75 16.75
C PHE A 105 -10.23 -0.67 16.86
N GLU A 106 -11.48 -0.80 17.31
CA GLU A 106 -12.15 -2.09 17.39
C GLU A 106 -12.66 -2.54 16.02
N LYS A 107 -12.56 -3.86 15.78
CA LYS A 107 -13.15 -4.48 14.61
C LYS A 107 -14.66 -4.62 14.81
N ARG A 108 -15.43 -3.98 13.96
CA ARG A 108 -16.90 -3.95 13.94
C ARG A 108 -17.42 -4.33 12.55
N ASP A 109 -18.74 -4.35 12.38
CA ASP A 109 -19.35 -4.55 11.06
C ASP A 109 -18.96 -3.41 10.10
N LYS A 110 -18.90 -3.67 8.79
CA LYS A 110 -18.63 -2.64 7.78
C LYS A 110 -19.63 -1.46 7.81
N TRP A 111 -20.86 -1.67 8.26
CA TRP A 111 -21.81 -0.56 8.32
C TRP A 111 -21.56 0.40 9.49
N ASP A 112 -20.67 0.03 10.42
CA ASP A 112 -20.28 0.81 11.61
C ASP A 112 -18.85 1.39 11.44
N ASP A 113 -18.64 2.06 10.31
CA ASP A 113 -17.42 2.81 10.02
C ASP A 113 -17.49 4.23 10.57
N SER A 114 -16.35 4.80 10.94
CA SER A 114 -16.26 6.13 11.55
C SER A 114 -15.31 7.02 10.74
N LEU A 115 -15.84 8.13 10.20
CA LEU A 115 -15.02 9.10 9.47
C LEU A 115 -13.89 9.67 10.35
N THR A 116 -14.14 9.82 11.65
CA THR A 116 -13.13 10.27 12.63
C THR A 116 -12.00 9.25 12.77
N GLU A 117 -12.33 7.97 12.98
CA GLU A 117 -11.33 6.90 13.08
C GLU A 117 -10.54 6.78 11.77
N ASN A 118 -11.23 6.85 10.62
CA ASN A 118 -10.63 6.79 9.29
C ASN A 118 -9.64 7.94 9.07
N THR A 119 -10.01 9.16 9.48
CA THR A 119 -9.13 10.34 9.41
C THR A 119 -7.89 10.19 10.29
N VAL A 120 -8.04 9.65 11.51
CA VAL A 120 -6.89 9.40 12.40
C VAL A 120 -5.97 8.34 11.81
N ALA A 121 -6.53 7.24 11.29
CA ALA A 121 -5.77 6.20 10.62
C ALA A 121 -4.99 6.72 9.41
N MET A 122 -5.66 7.50 8.55
CA MET A 122 -5.05 8.13 7.38
C MET A 122 -3.89 9.04 7.76
N LYS A 123 -4.08 9.93 8.75
CA LYS A 123 -3.00 10.82 9.24
C LYS A 123 -1.79 10.02 9.74
N SER A 124 -2.02 8.94 10.48
CA SER A 124 -0.94 8.08 10.99
C SER A 124 -0.16 7.41 9.86
N VAL A 125 -0.86 6.89 8.84
CA VAL A 125 -0.21 6.25 7.68
C VAL A 125 0.60 7.28 6.88
N TYR A 126 0.02 8.45 6.60
CA TYR A 126 0.70 9.51 5.85
C TYR A 126 1.94 10.01 6.59
N ALA A 127 1.85 10.26 7.90
CA ALA A 127 2.98 10.71 8.70
C ALA A 127 4.14 9.70 8.63
N SER A 128 3.85 8.41 8.82
CA SER A 128 4.87 7.36 8.75
C SER A 128 5.49 7.21 7.36
N LEU A 129 4.71 7.35 6.29
CA LEU A 129 5.24 7.32 4.92
C LEU A 129 6.14 8.55 4.66
N ILE A 130 5.74 9.73 5.09
CA ILE A 130 6.52 10.96 4.93
C ILE A 130 7.85 10.86 5.68
N GLU A 131 7.85 10.33 6.91
CA GLU A 131 9.08 10.05 7.67
C GLU A 131 10.00 9.05 6.96
N ALA A 132 9.42 8.11 6.21
CA ALA A 132 10.15 7.18 5.36
C ALA A 132 10.58 7.76 3.99
N GLY A 133 10.34 9.06 3.75
CA GLY A 133 10.67 9.73 2.49
C GLY A 133 9.69 9.45 1.34
N ILE A 134 8.52 8.88 1.64
CA ILE A 134 7.44 8.62 0.68
C ILE A 134 6.35 9.66 0.90
N GLY A 135 6.17 10.56 -0.06
CA GLY A 135 5.17 11.62 0.04
C GLY A 135 4.75 12.14 -1.32
N PHE A 136 4.18 13.34 -1.33
CA PHE A 136 3.80 14.01 -2.57
C PHE A 136 5.04 14.19 -3.45
N ALA A 137 4.95 13.74 -4.71
CA ALA A 137 5.97 14.04 -5.71
C ALA A 137 6.04 15.57 -5.90
N GLN A 138 7.27 16.12 -5.86
CA GLN A 138 7.55 17.50 -6.23
C GLN A 138 7.60 17.68 -7.74
#